data_AF-F9ERJ9-F1
#
_entry.id   AF-F9ERJ9-F1
#
_cell.length_a   1.000
_cell.length_b   1.000
_cell.length_c   1.000
_cell.angle_alpha   90.00
_cell.angle_beta   90.00
_cell.angle_gamma   90.00
#
_symmetry.space_group_name_H-M   'P 1'
#
loop_
_entity.id
_entity.type
_entity.pdbx_description
1 polymer ?
#
loop_
_entity_poly.entity_id
_entity_poly.type
_entity_poly.pdbx_seq_one_letter_code
_entity_poly.pdbx_strand_id
1 'polypeptide(L)'
;AVESIKDSKIFQKVKNKFVSLEYSKSVEVKATESYHKTPVQFDKYTMTNGSMIKRNDGRIEYMIRGYVNGKEGVYHITVRNENYVIHKDFIPKSDWNRYRIKNELLDYNKIK
;
A
#
# COMPACT_ATOMS: atom_id res chain seq x y z
N ALA A 1 28.17 -7.64 30.52
CA ALA A 1 28.19 -7.97 29.09
C ALA A 1 27.25 -7.01 28.39
N VAL A 2 27.75 -6.21 27.44
CA VAL A 2 26.88 -5.35 26.62
C VAL A 2 26.26 -6.27 25.58
N GLU A 3 24.99 -6.64 25.74
CA GLU A 3 24.28 -7.37 24.69
C GLU A 3 24.36 -6.53 23.42
N SER A 4 25.00 -7.11 22.39
CA SER A 4 24.97 -6.60 21.04
C SER A 4 23.51 -6.34 20.68
N ILE A 5 23.21 -5.07 20.42
CA ILE A 5 21.87 -4.59 20.06
C ILE A 5 21.27 -5.40 18.89
N LYS A 6 22.12 -6.07 18.07
CA LYS A 6 21.71 -6.93 16.96
C LYS A 6 20.98 -8.22 17.37
N ASP A 7 21.15 -8.69 18.60
CA ASP A 7 20.65 -10.00 19.07
C ASP A 7 19.42 -9.90 19.98
N SER A 8 18.92 -8.67 20.20
CA SER A 8 17.71 -8.43 20.95
C SER A 8 16.48 -8.91 20.17
N LYS A 9 15.55 -9.62 20.84
CA LYS A 9 14.22 -9.95 20.31
C LYS A 9 13.47 -8.72 19.77
N ILE A 10 13.78 -7.52 20.27
CA ILE A 10 13.24 -6.25 19.77
C ILE A 10 13.82 -5.93 18.40
N PHE A 11 15.13 -6.11 18.19
CA PHE A 11 15.77 -5.95 16.89
C PHE A 11 15.24 -6.96 15.86
N GLN A 12 15.01 -8.21 16.28
CA GLN A 12 14.37 -9.23 15.44
C GLN A 12 12.90 -8.91 15.14
N LYS A 13 12.15 -8.36 16.11
CA LYS A 13 10.77 -7.88 15.91
C LYS A 13 10.71 -6.64 15.01
N VAL A 14 11.71 -5.77 15.04
CA VAL A 14 11.86 -4.62 14.14
C VAL A 14 12.27 -5.07 12.73
N LYS A 15 13.18 -6.05 12.60
CA LYS A 15 13.52 -6.68 11.32
C LYS A 15 12.33 -7.42 10.70
N ASN A 16 11.56 -8.15 11.52
CA ASN A 16 10.31 -8.81 11.09
C ASN A 16 9.19 -7.82 10.77
N LYS A 17 9.32 -6.55 11.18
CA LYS A 17 8.42 -5.46 10.75
C LYS A 17 8.79 -4.90 9.37
N PHE A 18 9.96 -5.29 8.84
CA PHE A 18 10.36 -5.08 7.45
C PHE A 18 10.31 -6.41 6.69
N VAL A 19 9.16 -7.08 6.69
CA VAL A 19 8.92 -8.07 5.64
C VAL A 19 9.13 -7.35 4.32
N SER A 20 10.07 -7.84 3.50
CA SER A 20 10.25 -7.31 2.15
C SER A 20 8.91 -7.44 1.44
N LEU A 21 8.43 -6.33 0.88
CA LEU A 21 7.26 -6.41 0.02
C LEU A 21 7.65 -7.21 -1.20
N GLU A 22 6.90 -8.25 -1.47
CA GLU A 22 6.98 -9.00 -2.70
C GLU A 22 5.89 -8.46 -3.64
N TYR A 23 6.19 -8.40 -4.93
CA TYR A 23 5.31 -7.81 -5.91
C TYR A 23 4.91 -8.85 -6.93
N SER A 24 3.62 -8.87 -7.28
CA SER A 24 3.17 -9.67 -8.41
C SER A 24 3.81 -9.17 -9.71
N LYS A 25 4.02 -10.08 -10.68
CA LYS A 25 4.55 -9.74 -12.01
C LYS A 25 3.78 -8.60 -12.68
N SER A 26 2.45 -8.55 -12.52
CA SER A 26 1.65 -7.48 -13.11
C SER A 26 1.97 -6.12 -12.52
N VAL A 27 2.29 -6.05 -11.23
CA VAL A 27 2.68 -4.79 -10.57
C VAL A 27 4.07 -4.37 -11.04
N GLU A 28 5.00 -5.32 -11.16
CA GLU A 28 6.36 -5.04 -11.65
C GLU A 28 6.36 -4.48 -13.08
N VAL A 29 5.57 -5.10 -13.99
CA VAL A 29 5.46 -4.64 -15.38
C VAL A 29 4.92 -3.21 -15.47
N LYS A 30 3.89 -2.91 -14.67
CA LYS A 30 3.24 -1.60 -14.66
C LYS A 30 4.04 -0.52 -13.94
N ALA A 31 5.10 -0.84 -13.20
CA ALA A 31 5.87 0.13 -12.43
C ALA A 31 6.55 1.23 -13.27
N THR A 32 6.55 1.10 -14.59
CA THR A 32 7.02 2.14 -15.53
C THR A 32 5.95 3.19 -15.86
N GLU A 33 4.67 2.92 -15.56
CA GLU A 33 3.54 3.80 -15.84
C GLU A 33 3.36 4.86 -14.75
N SER A 34 2.97 6.08 -15.15
CA SER A 34 2.95 7.27 -14.29
C SER A 34 2.14 7.13 -12.99
N TYR A 35 1.05 6.35 -12.99
CA TYR A 35 0.21 6.14 -11.81
C TYR A 35 0.59 4.91 -10.98
N HIS A 36 1.54 4.12 -11.46
CA HIS A 36 2.02 2.90 -10.80
C HIS A 36 3.44 3.06 -10.22
N LYS A 37 4.15 4.14 -10.56
CA LYS A 37 5.56 4.39 -10.20
C LYS A 37 5.75 4.98 -8.79
N THR A 38 5.13 4.41 -7.76
CA THR A 38 5.43 4.78 -6.37
C THR A 38 6.64 3.99 -5.84
N PRO A 39 7.57 4.59 -5.09
CA PRO A 39 8.69 3.88 -4.49
C PRO A 39 8.23 2.95 -3.36
N VAL A 40 8.98 1.88 -3.09
CA VAL A 40 8.66 0.88 -2.05
C VAL A 40 8.47 1.53 -0.67
N GLN A 41 9.25 2.57 -0.35
CA GLN A 41 9.12 3.32 0.91
C GLN A 41 7.75 4.00 1.01
N PHE A 42 7.19 4.47 -0.11
CA PHE A 42 5.87 5.08 -0.14
C PHE A 42 4.76 4.03 -0.03
N ASP A 43 4.95 2.84 -0.59
CA ASP A 43 4.02 1.73 -0.39
C ASP A 43 3.92 1.37 1.10
N LYS A 44 5.06 1.25 1.79
CA LYS A 44 5.12 1.04 3.25
C LYS A 44 4.48 2.18 4.03
N TYR A 45 4.70 3.42 3.62
CA TYR A 45 4.06 4.59 4.21
C TYR A 45 2.53 4.51 4.09
N THR A 46 2.03 4.13 2.91
CA THR A 46 0.59 3.97 2.64
C THR A 46 -0.01 2.87 3.50
N MET A 47 0.68 1.73 3.61
CA MET A 47 0.23 0.61 4.46
C MET A 47 0.24 0.95 5.95
N THR A 48 1.11 1.85 6.39
CA THR A 48 1.24 2.24 7.81
C THR A 48 0.26 3.35 8.19
N ASN A 49 0.05 4.32 7.30
CA ASN A 49 -0.64 5.57 7.63
C ASN A 49 -2.01 5.72 6.96
N GLY A 50 -2.28 4.95 5.91
CA GLY A 50 -3.52 5.01 5.14
C GLY A 50 -4.74 4.45 5.87
N SER A 51 -5.89 4.60 5.21
CA SER A 51 -7.12 3.89 5.55
C SER A 51 -7.05 2.45 5.06
N MET A 52 -7.75 1.53 5.74
CA MET A 52 -7.66 0.09 5.53
C MET A 52 -9.05 -0.54 5.41
N ILE A 53 -9.19 -1.52 4.51
CA ILE A 53 -10.28 -2.52 4.52
C ILE A 53 -9.65 -3.91 4.59
N LYS A 54 -10.07 -4.74 5.56
CA LYS A 54 -9.75 -6.18 5.58
C LYS A 54 -10.88 -6.95 4.89
N ARG A 55 -10.53 -7.82 3.94
CA ARG A 55 -11.47 -8.66 3.20
C ARG A 55 -11.48 -10.08 3.78
N ASN A 56 -12.60 -10.78 3.59
CA ASN A 56 -12.77 -12.15 4.09
C ASN A 56 -11.89 -13.18 3.35
N ASP A 57 -11.36 -12.84 2.18
CA ASP A 57 -10.47 -13.68 1.37
C ASP A 57 -8.98 -13.51 1.70
N GLY A 58 -8.68 -12.79 2.79
CA GLY A 58 -7.31 -12.53 3.24
C GLY A 58 -6.61 -11.37 2.53
N ARG A 59 -7.30 -10.64 1.64
CA ARG A 59 -6.79 -9.37 1.10
C ARG A 59 -6.96 -8.22 2.07
N ILE A 60 -6.03 -7.28 2.01
CA ILE A 60 -6.09 -5.99 2.69
C ILE A 60 -5.93 -4.88 1.66
N GLU A 61 -6.91 -3.98 1.63
CA GLU A 61 -6.92 -2.80 0.77
C GLU A 61 -6.44 -1.60 1.58
N TYR A 62 -5.39 -0.94 1.13
CA TYR A 62 -4.84 0.29 1.73
C TYR A 62 -5.08 1.47 0.81
N MET A 63 -5.51 2.60 1.38
CA MET A 63 -5.81 3.81 0.63
C MET A 63 -5.25 5.04 1.33
N ILE A 64 -4.62 5.95 0.60
CA ILE A 64 -4.24 7.26 1.10
C ILE A 64 -4.45 8.33 0.02
N ARG A 65 -4.98 9.48 0.41
CA ARG A 65 -5.13 10.61 -0.53
C ARG A 65 -3.78 11.22 -0.85
N GLY A 66 -3.68 11.82 -2.03
CA GLY A 66 -2.49 12.57 -2.40
C GLY A 66 -2.57 13.10 -3.81
N TYR A 67 -1.41 13.40 -4.37
CA TYR A 67 -1.29 14.04 -5.68
C TYR A 67 -0.24 13.36 -6.55
N VAL A 68 -0.52 13.26 -7.85
CA VAL A 68 0.45 12.93 -8.90
C VAL A 68 0.37 14.02 -9.96
N ASN A 69 1.48 14.70 -10.22
CA ASN A 69 1.57 15.79 -11.21
C ASN A 69 0.46 16.85 -11.06
N GLY A 70 0.19 17.27 -9.82
CA GLY A 70 -0.84 18.27 -9.49
C GLY A 70 -2.28 17.76 -9.51
N LYS A 71 -2.54 16.50 -9.88
CA LYS A 71 -3.87 15.91 -9.84
C LYS A 71 -4.12 15.25 -8.49
N GLU A 72 -5.18 15.67 -7.81
CA GLU A 72 -5.66 15.05 -6.56
C GLU A 72 -6.26 13.66 -6.84
N GLY A 73 -6.04 12.71 -5.92
CA GLY A 73 -6.56 11.36 -6.05
C GLY A 73 -6.20 10.46 -4.87
N VAL A 74 -6.30 9.15 -5.10
CA VAL A 74 -6.09 8.12 -4.09
C VAL A 74 -5.04 7.14 -4.58
N TYR A 75 -4.01 6.92 -3.77
CA TYR A 75 -3.13 5.76 -3.90
C TYR A 75 -3.83 4.56 -3.29
N HIS A 76 -3.99 3.50 -4.07
CA HIS A 76 -4.62 2.25 -3.66
C HIS A 76 -3.63 1.11 -3.75
N ILE A 77 -3.49 0.30 -2.70
CA ILE A 77 -2.62 -0.88 -2.65
C ILE A 77 -3.42 -2.06 -2.12
N THR A 78 -3.40 -3.18 -2.84
CA THR A 78 -3.96 -4.46 -2.39
C THR A 78 -2.83 -5.41 -2.01
N VAL A 79 -2.87 -5.90 -0.79
CA VAL A 79 -1.91 -6.87 -0.24
C VAL A 79 -2.62 -8.17 0.10
N ARG A 80 -1.98 -9.30 -0.22
CA ARG A 80 -2.40 -10.64 0.19
C ARG A 80 -1.32 -11.25 1.07
N ASN A 81 -1.70 -12.09 2.03
CA ASN A 81 -0.77 -12.80 2.91
C ASN A 81 0.25 -11.86 3.60
N GLU A 82 -0.22 -10.69 4.04
CA GLU A 82 0.54 -9.68 4.80
C GLU A 82 1.64 -8.91 4.04
N ASN A 83 2.33 -9.50 3.06
CA ASN A 83 3.48 -8.86 2.38
C ASN A 83 3.48 -8.96 0.85
N TYR A 84 2.52 -9.64 0.22
CA TYR A 84 2.47 -9.82 -1.23
C TYR A 84 1.55 -8.79 -1.90
N VAL A 85 2.13 -7.79 -2.56
CA VAL A 85 1.45 -6.71 -3.27
C VAL A 85 0.95 -7.22 -4.63
N ILE A 86 -0.36 -7.38 -4.75
CA ILE A 86 -1.01 -7.86 -5.98
C ILE A 86 -1.60 -6.73 -6.82
N HIS A 87 -1.73 -5.54 -6.25
CA HIS A 87 -2.18 -4.35 -6.94
C HIS A 87 -1.63 -3.09 -6.26
N LYS A 88 -1.25 -2.10 -7.06
CA LYS A 88 -1.00 -0.73 -6.63
C LYS A 88 -1.28 0.22 -7.77
N ASP A 89 -1.94 1.34 -7.50
CA ASP A 89 -2.28 2.34 -8.53
C ASP A 89 -2.60 3.70 -7.88
N PHE A 90 -2.57 4.77 -8.67
CA PHE A 90 -3.09 6.07 -8.31
C PHE A 90 -4.33 6.38 -9.16
N ILE A 91 -5.47 6.55 -8.49
CA ILE A 91 -6.75 6.82 -9.13
C ILE A 91 -7.07 8.30 -8.91
N PRO A 92 -7.18 9.12 -9.97
CA PRO A 92 -7.58 10.52 -9.85
C PRO A 92 -8.94 10.66 -9.16
N LYS A 93 -9.13 11.70 -8.35
CA LYS A 93 -10.37 11.95 -7.60
C LYS A 93 -11.61 12.00 -8.51
N SER A 94 -11.45 12.50 -9.74
CA SER A 94 -12.50 12.54 -10.76
C SER A 94 -13.00 11.15 -11.17
N ASP A 95 -12.17 10.10 -11.03
CA ASP A 95 -12.51 8.71 -11.36
C ASP A 95 -12.73 7.83 -10.12
N TRP A 96 -12.39 8.34 -8.92
CA TRP A 96 -12.46 7.58 -7.68
C TRP A 96 -13.85 7.01 -7.41
N ASN A 97 -14.91 7.77 -7.65
CA ASN A 97 -16.26 7.29 -7.36
C ASN A 97 -16.63 6.04 -8.18
N ARG A 98 -16.30 6.05 -9.49
CA ARG A 98 -16.51 4.89 -10.36
C ARG A 98 -15.66 3.71 -9.89
N TYR A 99 -14.38 3.96 -9.64
CA TYR A 99 -13.44 2.93 -9.22
C TYR A 99 -13.81 2.29 -7.88
N ARG A 100 -14.18 3.09 -6.87
CA ARG A 100 -14.53 2.59 -5.54
C ARG A 100 -15.80 1.75 -5.56
N ILE A 101 -16.78 2.06 -6.42
CA ILE A 101 -18.04 1.30 -6.47
C ILE A 101 -17.74 -0.09 -7.05
N LYS A 102 -17.00 -0.13 -8.17
CA LYS A 102 -16.58 -1.39 -8.80
C LYS A 102 -15.79 -2.30 -7.85
N ASN A 103 -14.92 -1.72 -7.03
CA ASN A 103 -14.01 -2.45 -6.15
C ASN A 103 -14.47 -2.47 -4.68
N GLU A 104 -15.67 -1.95 -4.37
CA GLU A 104 -16.23 -1.85 -3.02
C GLU A 104 -15.28 -1.20 -2.00
N LEU A 105 -14.70 -0.04 -2.34
CA LEU A 105 -13.74 0.70 -1.53
C LEU A 105 -14.38 1.89 -0.81
N LEU A 106 -13.63 2.50 0.10
CA LEU A 106 -14.07 3.64 0.90
C LEU A 106 -14.45 4.85 0.03
N ASP A 107 -15.46 5.60 0.48
CA ASP A 107 -15.73 6.93 -0.04
C ASP A 107 -14.50 7.84 0.10
N TYR A 108 -14.28 8.73 -0.87
CA TYR A 108 -13.12 9.64 -0.88
C TYR A 108 -12.93 10.38 0.45
N ASN A 109 -14.04 10.86 1.03
CA ASN A 109 -14.05 11.65 2.27
C ASN A 109 -13.76 10.82 3.53
N LYS A 110 -13.72 9.48 3.43
CA LYS A 110 -13.39 8.56 4.52
C LYS A 110 -11.93 8.08 4.46
N ILE A 111 -11.18 8.53 3.46
CA ILE A 111 -9.77 8.16 3.27
C ILE A 111 -8.90 9.22 3.95
N LYS A 112 -7.85 8.79 4.65
CA LYS A 112 -6.85 9.68 5.25
C LYS A 112 -6.12 10.49 4.19
#